data_AF-A0A7S1WLI9-F1
#
_entry.id   AF-A0A7S1WLI9-F1
#
_cell.length_a   1.000
_cell.length_b   1.000
_cell.length_c   1.000
_cell.angle_alpha   90.00
_cell.angle_beta   90.00
_cell.angle_gamma   90.00
#
_symmetry.space_group_name_H-M   'P 1'
#
loop_
_entity.id
_entity.type
_entity.pdbx_description
1 polymer ?
#
loop_
_entity_poly.entity_id
_entity_poly.type
_entity_poly.pdbx_seq_one_letter_code
_entity_poly.pdbx_strand_id
1 'polypeptide(L)'
;MPVAPFRLRHDLRLLEARARAGSPEARQAAAAAAAGLREALALLGEAGEEGAEAAGTGSGSGSSHGPGLWWAQLGDLEAPAVEALERGLYGRLPELCPYPADRLAAWRASDPLAEDPLVWEKAEGAFVESGLAVVDGFLSPEALTELWAYACEAPCFRTLRPGYLGAFPQDGCTHPLLRSLAEALERRLPRLLVGRPLANWWLFKCTPASAA
;
A
#
# COMPACT_ATOMS: atom_id res chain seq x y z
N MET A 1 2.51 10.76 14.56
CA MET A 1 2.26 10.08 13.27
C MET A 1 3.59 10.07 12.51
N PRO A 2 4.14 8.92 12.12
CA PRO A 2 5.44 8.85 11.47
C PRO A 2 5.38 9.35 10.03
N VAL A 3 6.28 10.26 9.65
CA VAL A 3 6.39 10.91 8.34
C VAL A 3 7.68 10.45 7.65
N ALA A 4 7.55 9.73 6.54
CA ALA A 4 8.69 9.18 5.80
C ALA A 4 8.73 9.73 4.36
N PRO A 5 9.89 10.20 3.86
CA PRO A 5 10.02 10.69 2.50
C PRO A 5 9.55 9.69 1.44
N PHE A 6 9.81 8.39 1.61
CA PHE A 6 9.35 7.39 0.64
C PHE A 6 7.82 7.22 0.60
N ARG A 7 7.13 7.41 1.74
CA ARG A 7 5.66 7.44 1.76
C ARG A 7 5.13 8.72 1.14
N LEU A 8 5.73 9.88 1.43
CA LEU A 8 5.33 11.13 0.79
C LEU A 8 5.48 11.07 -0.74
N ARG A 9 6.54 10.43 -1.24
CA ARG A 9 6.72 10.16 -2.69
C ARG A 9 5.63 9.24 -3.23
N HIS A 10 5.21 8.23 -2.46
CA HIS A 10 4.09 7.39 -2.86
C HIS A 10 2.79 8.20 -2.96
N ASP A 11 2.44 8.94 -1.91
CA ASP A 11 1.23 9.76 -1.83
C ASP A 11 1.22 10.84 -2.94
N LEU A 12 2.37 11.45 -3.21
CA LEU A 12 2.57 12.43 -4.30
C LEU A 12 2.22 11.83 -5.66
N ARG A 13 2.67 10.60 -5.96
CA ARG A 13 2.35 9.95 -7.25
C ARG A 13 0.85 9.74 -7.44
N LEU A 14 0.12 9.43 -6.35
CA LEU A 14 -1.34 9.29 -6.40
C LEU A 14 -2.02 10.62 -6.71
N LEU A 15 -1.60 11.70 -6.04
CA LEU A 15 -2.09 13.05 -6.29
C LEU A 15 -1.80 13.50 -7.73
N GLU A 16 -0.60 13.23 -8.24
CA GLU A 16 -0.22 13.57 -9.62
C GLU A 16 -1.03 12.80 -10.65
N ALA A 17 -1.31 11.51 -10.41
CA ALA A 17 -2.21 10.73 -11.25
C ALA A 17 -3.63 11.32 -11.24
N ARG A 18 -4.14 11.67 -10.06
CA ARG A 18 -5.45 12.30 -9.90
C ARG A 18 -5.55 13.67 -10.58
N ALA A 19 -4.49 14.46 -10.50
CA ALA A 19 -4.38 15.76 -11.17
C ALA A 19 -4.43 15.67 -12.70
N ARG A 20 -4.12 14.50 -13.28
CA ARG A 20 -4.24 14.25 -14.73
C ARG A 20 -5.63 13.75 -15.13
N ALA A 21 -6.28 12.93 -14.31
CA ALA A 21 -7.47 12.16 -14.71
C ALA A 21 -8.82 12.66 -14.12
N GLY A 22 -8.82 13.64 -13.20
CA GLY A 22 -10.04 14.09 -12.51
C GLY A 22 -10.93 15.09 -13.27
N SER A 23 -12.07 15.46 -12.65
CA SER A 23 -12.81 16.68 -13.01
C SER A 23 -11.92 17.92 -12.83
N PRO A 24 -12.22 19.08 -13.46
CA PRO A 24 -11.40 20.28 -13.29
C PRO A 24 -11.13 20.66 -11.83
N GLU A 25 -12.17 20.60 -10.98
CA GLU A 25 -12.06 20.86 -9.54
C GLU A 25 -11.18 19.83 -8.83
N ALA A 26 -11.41 18.53 -9.08
CA ALA A 26 -10.59 17.48 -8.49
C ALA A 26 -9.12 17.56 -8.95
N ARG A 27 -8.89 17.99 -10.20
CA ARG A 27 -7.54 18.22 -10.74
C ARG A 27 -6.85 19.36 -10.02
N GLN A 28 -7.54 20.48 -9.80
CA GLN A 28 -7.00 21.63 -9.09
C GLN A 28 -6.67 21.27 -7.63
N ALA A 29 -7.59 20.63 -6.92
CA ALA A 29 -7.38 20.20 -5.54
C ALA A 29 -6.20 19.21 -5.42
N ALA A 30 -6.12 18.22 -6.32
CA ALA A 30 -5.01 17.27 -6.36
C ALA A 30 -3.67 17.95 -6.68
N ALA A 31 -3.64 18.92 -7.59
CA ALA A 31 -2.44 19.67 -7.91
C ALA A 31 -1.95 20.53 -6.72
N ALA A 32 -2.87 21.16 -5.99
CA ALA A 32 -2.55 21.94 -4.78
C ALA A 32 -1.99 21.04 -3.68
N ALA A 33 -2.62 19.89 -3.41
CA ALA A 33 -2.11 18.92 -2.45
C ALA A 33 -0.74 18.34 -2.89
N ALA A 34 -0.56 18.06 -4.18
CA ALA A 34 0.73 17.61 -4.70
C ALA A 34 1.83 18.64 -4.47
N ALA A 35 1.53 19.94 -4.62
CA ALA A 35 2.48 21.01 -4.32
C ALA A 35 2.90 21.01 -2.84
N GLY A 36 1.94 20.88 -1.91
CA GLY A 36 2.23 20.77 -0.47
C GLY A 36 3.13 19.58 -0.13
N LEU A 37 2.89 18.41 -0.72
CA LEU A 37 3.76 17.24 -0.49
C LEU A 37 5.16 17.39 -1.09
N ARG A 38 5.33 18.10 -2.21
CA ARG A 38 6.66 18.41 -2.77
C ARG A 38 7.44 19.35 -1.86
N GLU A 39 6.78 20.37 -1.34
CA GLU A 39 7.38 21.31 -0.39
C GLU A 39 7.78 20.59 0.91
N ALA A 40 6.90 19.77 1.48
CA ALA A 40 7.23 18.95 2.64
C ALA A 40 8.43 18.02 2.37
N LEU A 41 8.51 17.41 1.18
CA LEU A 41 9.65 16.59 0.78
C LEU A 41 10.96 17.37 0.71
N ALA A 42 10.94 18.62 0.22
CA ALA A 42 12.12 19.47 0.16
C ALA A 42 12.62 19.83 1.56
N LEU A 43 11.71 20.29 2.43
CA LEU A 43 12.01 20.66 3.83
C LEU A 43 12.55 19.46 4.64
N LEU A 44 12.03 18.25 4.39
CA LEU A 44 12.53 17.03 5.03
C LEU A 44 13.88 16.56 4.46
N GLY A 45 14.21 16.92 3.21
CA GLY A 45 15.51 16.66 2.61
C GLY A 45 16.59 17.52 3.25
N GLU A 46 16.31 18.82 3.42
CA GLU A 46 17.17 19.77 4.13
C GLU A 46 17.40 19.32 5.60
N ALA A 47 16.33 18.93 6.32
CA ALA A 47 16.44 18.43 7.69
C ALA A 47 17.15 17.06 7.82
N GLY A 48 17.07 16.22 6.79
CA GLY A 48 17.71 14.90 6.76
C GLY A 48 19.23 14.97 6.58
N GLU A 49 19.73 15.99 5.89
CA GLU A 49 21.16 16.27 5.74
C GLU A 49 21.75 16.87 7.03
N GLU A 50 21.07 17.84 7.65
CA GLU A 50 21.48 18.45 8.93
C GLU A 50 21.47 17.43 10.10
N GLY A 51 20.47 16.54 10.14
CA GLY A 51 20.38 15.49 11.17
C GLY A 51 21.41 14.37 11.01
N ALA A 52 21.82 14.05 9.77
CA ALA A 52 22.88 13.07 9.50
C ALA A 52 24.26 13.59 9.91
N GLU A 53 24.51 14.90 9.77
CA GLU A 53 25.75 15.54 10.25
C GLU A 53 25.78 15.65 11.79
N ALA A 54 24.67 15.96 12.44
CA ALA A 54 24.58 16.07 13.91
C ALA A 54 24.68 14.71 14.63
N ALA A 55 24.18 13.62 14.02
CA ALA A 55 24.23 12.27 14.59
C ALA A 55 25.65 11.65 14.63
N GLY A 56 26.65 12.32 14.05
CA GLY A 56 28.06 11.87 14.04
C GLY A 56 28.80 11.97 15.38
N THR A 57 28.19 12.45 16.46
CA THR A 57 28.91 12.69 17.74
C THR A 57 28.20 12.21 19.03
N GLY A 58 27.05 11.53 18.95
CA GLY A 58 26.28 11.11 20.13
C GLY A 58 26.11 9.59 20.26
N SER A 59 26.74 8.98 21.26
CA SER A 59 26.44 7.61 21.69
C SER A 59 25.04 7.56 22.32
N GLY A 60 24.04 7.18 21.53
CA GLY A 60 22.66 6.98 21.99
C GLY A 60 21.95 5.99 21.08
N SER A 61 21.24 5.03 21.66
CA SER A 61 20.56 3.96 20.92
C SER A 61 19.47 4.54 20.01
N GLY A 62 19.74 4.62 18.71
CA GLY A 62 18.81 5.15 17.72
C GLY A 62 19.05 4.46 16.38
N SER A 63 18.16 3.54 16.04
CA SER A 63 18.17 2.64 14.88
C SER A 63 19.03 3.06 13.67
N SER A 64 20.10 2.29 13.45
CA SER A 64 20.91 2.32 12.23
C SER A 64 20.09 1.81 11.04
N HIS A 65 19.33 2.70 10.40
CA HIS A 65 18.74 2.40 9.11
C HIS A 65 19.76 2.78 8.04
N GLY A 66 19.99 1.87 7.08
CA GLY A 66 20.91 2.12 5.97
C GLY A 66 20.58 3.41 5.21
N PRO A 67 21.51 3.91 4.37
CA PRO A 67 21.33 5.14 3.63
C PRO A 67 20.04 5.07 2.79
N GLY A 68 18.99 5.75 3.24
CA GLY A 68 17.69 5.82 2.54
C GLY A 68 16.44 5.40 3.32
N LEU A 69 16.54 4.91 4.55
CA LEU A 69 15.39 4.51 5.37
C LEU A 69 15.24 5.36 6.64
N TRP A 70 14.93 6.64 6.48
CA TRP A 70 14.68 7.56 7.59
C TRP A 70 13.22 8.07 7.59
N TRP A 71 12.69 8.33 8.79
CA TRP A 71 11.41 9.01 9.01
C TRP A 71 11.39 9.74 10.35
N ALA A 72 10.59 10.80 10.46
CA ALA A 72 10.40 11.60 11.68
C ALA A 72 9.01 11.37 12.30
N GLN A 73 8.78 11.81 13.54
CA GLN A 73 7.40 11.99 14.01
C GLN A 73 6.90 13.37 13.59
N LEU A 74 5.63 13.45 13.18
CA LEU A 74 4.99 14.73 12.83
C LEU A 74 5.14 15.80 13.92
N GLY A 75 5.13 15.41 15.20
CA GLY A 75 5.27 16.33 16.32
C GLY A 75 6.70 16.86 16.53
N ASP A 76 7.69 16.26 15.87
CA ASP A 76 9.09 16.66 15.94
C ASP A 76 9.49 17.52 14.73
N LEU A 77 8.55 17.84 13.83
CA LEU A 77 8.80 18.62 12.63
C LEU A 77 8.61 20.11 12.88
N GLU A 78 9.44 20.92 12.24
CA GLU A 78 9.30 22.38 12.22
C GLU A 78 7.98 22.82 11.59
N ALA A 79 7.46 23.96 12.05
CA ALA A 79 6.15 24.48 11.63
C ALA A 79 5.97 24.54 10.09
N PRO A 80 6.95 25.02 9.28
CA PRO A 80 6.79 25.04 7.82
C PRO A 80 6.57 23.64 7.21
N ALA A 81 7.22 22.61 7.75
CA ALA A 81 7.05 21.24 7.26
C ALA A 81 5.67 20.68 7.64
N VAL A 82 5.18 20.99 8.84
CA VAL A 82 3.83 20.62 9.28
C VAL A 82 2.77 21.28 8.40
N GLU A 83 2.87 22.59 8.15
CA GLU A 83 1.94 23.32 7.28
C GLU A 83 1.94 22.77 5.84
N ALA A 84 3.12 22.45 5.29
CA ALA A 84 3.24 21.85 3.97
C ALA A 84 2.57 20.46 3.92
N LEU A 85 2.72 19.64 4.95
CA LEU A 85 2.05 18.34 5.08
C LEU A 85 0.52 18.49 5.18
N GLU A 86 0.04 19.49 5.91
CA GLU A 86 -1.40 19.78 6.03
C GLU A 86 -2.01 20.20 4.69
N ARG A 87 -1.35 21.11 3.97
CA ARG A 87 -1.72 21.49 2.60
C ARG A 87 -1.66 20.29 1.65
N GLY A 88 -0.69 19.41 1.85
CA GLY A 88 -0.55 18.15 1.13
C GLY A 88 -1.54 17.05 1.51
N LEU A 89 -2.48 17.34 2.42
CA LEU A 89 -3.47 16.40 2.94
C LEU A 89 -2.84 15.12 3.49
N TYR A 90 -1.68 15.24 4.11
CA TYR A 90 -0.99 14.10 4.70
C TYR A 90 -1.88 13.38 5.71
N GLY A 91 -2.04 12.07 5.52
CA GLY A 91 -2.96 11.25 6.33
C GLY A 91 -4.44 11.32 5.94
N ARG A 92 -4.83 12.22 5.04
CA ARG A 92 -6.21 12.41 4.52
C ARG A 92 -6.36 12.10 3.04
N LEU A 93 -5.35 11.52 2.42
CA LEU A 93 -5.34 11.19 0.99
C LEU A 93 -6.58 10.42 0.47
N PRO A 94 -7.21 9.48 1.22
CA PRO A 94 -8.43 8.82 0.78
C PRO A 94 -9.60 9.77 0.45
N GLU A 95 -9.63 10.99 1.01
CA GLU A 95 -10.66 11.99 0.74
C GLU A 95 -10.56 12.55 -0.68
N LEU A 96 -9.34 12.63 -1.24
CA LEU A 96 -9.07 13.26 -2.53
C LEU A 96 -8.76 12.26 -3.65
N CYS A 97 -8.14 11.14 -3.29
CA CYS A 97 -7.78 10.05 -4.20
C CYS A 97 -8.43 8.73 -3.78
N PRO A 98 -9.77 8.65 -3.61
CA PRO A 98 -10.40 7.37 -3.34
C PRO A 98 -10.19 6.43 -4.54
N TYR A 99 -10.06 5.13 -4.26
CA TYR A 99 -10.07 4.14 -5.33
C TYR A 99 -11.46 4.13 -6.01
N PRO A 100 -11.55 3.99 -7.35
CA PRO A 100 -12.82 4.13 -8.06
C PRO A 100 -13.90 3.15 -7.58
N ALA A 101 -15.07 3.67 -7.21
CA ALA A 101 -16.14 2.90 -6.61
C ALA A 101 -16.80 1.89 -7.57
N ASP A 102 -16.85 2.23 -8.85
CA ASP A 102 -17.28 1.37 -9.95
C ASP A 102 -16.37 0.14 -10.09
N ARG A 103 -15.05 0.33 -10.00
CA ARG A 103 -14.08 -0.76 -9.98
C ARG A 103 -14.28 -1.66 -8.75
N LEU A 104 -14.44 -1.08 -7.56
CA LEU A 104 -14.75 -1.85 -6.35
C LEU A 104 -16.04 -2.67 -6.51
N ALA A 105 -17.09 -2.09 -7.09
CA ALA A 105 -18.38 -2.73 -7.27
C ALA A 105 -18.30 -3.95 -8.21
N ALA A 106 -17.47 -3.88 -9.25
CA ALA A 106 -17.28 -4.94 -10.23
C ALA A 106 -16.79 -6.28 -9.64
N TRP A 107 -16.21 -6.27 -8.43
CA TRP A 107 -15.62 -7.45 -7.80
C TRP A 107 -16.43 -8.04 -6.66
N ARG A 108 -17.60 -7.46 -6.31
CA ARG A 108 -18.42 -7.94 -5.18
C ARG A 108 -19.02 -9.34 -5.37
N ALA A 109 -19.17 -9.80 -6.61
CA ALA A 109 -19.78 -11.08 -6.96
C ALA A 109 -19.04 -11.82 -8.09
N SER A 110 -17.80 -11.40 -8.38
CA SER A 110 -16.98 -11.98 -9.44
C SER A 110 -16.06 -13.03 -8.87
N ASP A 111 -15.87 -14.14 -9.58
CA ASP A 111 -14.92 -15.18 -9.22
C ASP A 111 -13.52 -14.76 -9.68
N PRO A 112 -12.55 -14.51 -8.77
CA PRO A 112 -11.25 -13.98 -9.15
C PRO A 112 -10.20 -15.06 -9.46
N LEU A 113 -10.55 -16.33 -9.29
CA LEU A 113 -9.63 -17.44 -9.47
C LEU A 113 -9.69 -17.97 -10.90
N ALA A 114 -8.60 -18.57 -11.36
CA ALA A 114 -8.60 -19.26 -12.65
C ALA A 114 -9.67 -20.37 -12.73
N GLU A 115 -10.17 -20.58 -13.95
CA GLU A 115 -11.37 -21.37 -14.19
C GLU A 115 -11.15 -22.88 -14.07
N ASP A 116 -9.94 -23.41 -14.32
CA ASP A 116 -9.71 -24.86 -14.41
C ASP A 116 -9.95 -25.57 -13.05
N PRO A 117 -11.04 -26.36 -12.91
CA PRO A 117 -11.35 -27.05 -11.66
C PRO A 117 -10.31 -28.12 -11.28
N LEU A 118 -9.67 -28.75 -12.28
CA LEU A 118 -8.69 -29.82 -12.05
C LEU A 118 -7.42 -29.31 -11.38
N VAL A 119 -7.08 -28.04 -11.61
CA VAL A 119 -5.95 -27.38 -10.93
C VAL A 119 -6.17 -27.35 -9.42
N TRP A 120 -7.40 -27.08 -8.98
CA TRP A 120 -7.73 -26.94 -7.56
C TRP A 120 -7.77 -28.27 -6.83
N GLU A 121 -8.35 -29.31 -7.43
CA GLU A 121 -8.33 -30.66 -6.87
C GLU A 121 -6.90 -31.18 -6.72
N LYS A 122 -6.06 -30.97 -7.75
CA LYS A 122 -4.65 -31.35 -7.72
C LYS A 122 -3.88 -30.57 -6.65
N ALA A 123 -4.12 -29.27 -6.53
CA ALA A 123 -3.49 -28.43 -5.52
C ALA A 123 -3.87 -28.87 -4.10
N GLU A 124 -5.15 -29.15 -3.86
CA GLU A 124 -5.61 -29.65 -2.56
C GLU A 124 -4.97 -31.00 -2.21
N GLY A 125 -4.92 -31.93 -3.18
CA GLY A 125 -4.24 -33.23 -3.01
C GLY A 125 -2.76 -33.08 -2.66
N ALA A 126 -2.02 -32.28 -3.44
CA ALA A 126 -0.59 -32.04 -3.22
C ALA A 126 -0.30 -31.42 -1.84
N PHE A 127 -1.15 -30.48 -1.40
CA PHE A 127 -1.01 -29.87 -0.08
C PHE A 127 -1.30 -30.87 1.04
N VAL A 128 -2.33 -31.71 0.91
CA VAL A 128 -2.63 -32.75 1.91
C VAL A 128 -1.49 -33.76 2.04
N GLU A 129 -0.82 -34.10 0.93
CA GLU A 129 0.26 -35.08 0.92
C GLU A 129 1.58 -34.50 1.45
N SER A 130 1.93 -33.28 1.05
CA SER A 130 3.28 -32.72 1.26
C SER A 130 3.34 -31.46 2.13
N GLY A 131 2.18 -30.87 2.45
CA GLY A 131 2.10 -29.56 3.12
C GLY A 131 2.38 -28.36 2.22
N LEU A 132 2.59 -28.57 0.90
CA LEU A 132 2.87 -27.52 -0.07
C LEU A 132 2.14 -27.79 -1.38
N ALA A 133 1.58 -26.73 -1.97
CA ALA A 133 1.04 -26.77 -3.33
C ALA A 133 1.41 -25.47 -4.06
N VAL A 134 1.72 -25.60 -5.35
CA VAL A 134 1.98 -24.47 -6.24
C VAL A 134 0.87 -24.43 -7.28
N VAL A 135 0.25 -23.27 -7.43
CA VAL A 135 -0.84 -23.02 -8.38
C VAL A 135 -0.41 -21.90 -9.32
N ASP A 136 -0.01 -22.29 -10.54
CA ASP A 136 0.25 -21.32 -11.60
C ASP A 136 -1.05 -20.73 -12.12
N GLY A 137 -1.02 -19.45 -12.50
CA GLY A 137 -2.22 -18.75 -12.95
C GLY A 137 -3.29 -18.64 -11.86
N PHE A 138 -2.90 -18.52 -10.60
CA PHE A 138 -3.81 -18.50 -9.45
C PHE A 138 -5.01 -17.55 -9.60
N LEU A 139 -4.76 -16.31 -10.06
CA LEU A 139 -5.81 -15.33 -10.36
C LEU A 139 -6.16 -15.37 -11.84
N SER A 140 -7.42 -15.06 -12.17
CA SER A 140 -7.77 -14.70 -13.55
C SER A 140 -6.98 -13.48 -14.01
N PRO A 141 -6.72 -13.30 -15.33
CA PRO A 141 -6.01 -12.14 -15.84
C PRO A 141 -6.63 -10.80 -15.40
N GLU A 142 -7.96 -10.73 -15.34
CA GLU A 142 -8.71 -9.56 -14.93
C GLU A 142 -8.51 -9.27 -13.43
N ALA A 143 -8.54 -10.31 -12.60
CA ALA A 143 -8.35 -10.18 -11.15
C ALA A 143 -6.92 -9.76 -10.80
N LEU A 144 -5.93 -10.32 -11.51
CA LEU A 144 -4.54 -9.91 -11.35
C LEU A 144 -4.34 -8.45 -11.75
N THR A 145 -4.91 -8.05 -12.89
CA THR A 145 -4.84 -6.66 -13.39
C THR A 145 -5.48 -5.69 -12.41
N GLU A 146 -6.66 -6.03 -11.87
CA GLU A 146 -7.32 -5.22 -10.85
C GLU A 146 -6.49 -5.12 -9.58
N LEU A 147 -6.05 -6.25 -9.03
CA LEU A 147 -5.30 -6.26 -7.78
C LEU A 147 -3.98 -5.48 -7.91
N TRP A 148 -3.34 -5.57 -9.07
CA TRP A 148 -2.15 -4.78 -9.40
C TRP A 148 -2.44 -3.28 -9.44
N ALA A 149 -3.53 -2.88 -10.11
CA ALA A 149 -3.95 -1.48 -10.16
C ALA A 149 -4.34 -0.97 -8.78
N TYR A 150 -5.06 -1.76 -7.98
CA TYR A 150 -5.38 -1.44 -6.59
C TYR A 150 -4.12 -1.26 -5.76
N ALA A 151 -3.16 -2.19 -5.87
CA ALA A 151 -1.88 -2.05 -5.21
C ALA A 151 -1.14 -0.78 -5.65
N CYS A 152 -1.23 -0.37 -6.91
CA CYS A 152 -0.58 0.84 -7.40
C CYS A 152 -1.27 2.14 -6.93
N GLU A 153 -2.61 2.18 -6.98
CA GLU A 153 -3.40 3.40 -6.97
C GLU A 153 -4.15 3.65 -5.64
N ALA A 154 -4.30 2.65 -4.78
CA ALA A 154 -5.07 2.81 -3.56
C ALA A 154 -4.31 3.64 -2.49
N PRO A 155 -5.01 4.55 -1.78
CA PRO A 155 -4.41 5.39 -0.73
C PRO A 155 -4.35 4.70 0.65
N CYS A 156 -4.31 3.35 0.68
CA CYS A 156 -4.35 2.54 1.90
C CYS A 156 -2.96 2.15 2.44
N PHE A 157 -1.89 2.61 1.79
CA PHE A 157 -0.51 2.32 2.18
C PHE A 157 -0.03 3.27 3.29
N ARG A 158 -0.33 2.93 4.56
CA ARG A 158 -0.12 3.82 5.71
C ARG A 158 0.86 3.29 6.75
N THR A 159 1.09 1.98 6.76
CA THR A 159 1.93 1.33 7.76
C THR A 159 3.39 1.36 7.35
N LEU A 160 4.19 2.19 8.02
CA LEU A 160 5.62 2.33 7.77
C LEU A 160 6.43 1.24 8.49
N ARG A 161 7.37 0.62 7.78
CA ARG A 161 8.35 -0.32 8.30
C ARG A 161 9.71 -0.11 7.62
N PRO A 162 10.81 -0.53 8.25
CA PRO A 162 12.11 -0.57 7.58
C PRO A 162 12.01 -1.40 6.30
N GLY A 163 12.35 -0.82 5.15
CA GLY A 163 12.31 -1.48 3.84
C GLY A 163 10.95 -1.48 3.13
N TYR A 164 9.82 -1.28 3.80
CA TYR A 164 8.52 -1.38 3.12
C TYR A 164 7.41 -0.48 3.67
N LEU A 165 6.45 -0.24 2.79
CA LEU A 165 5.18 0.40 3.10
C LEU A 165 4.07 -0.64 3.01
N GLY A 166 3.37 -0.85 4.12
CA GLY A 166 2.28 -1.82 4.23
C GLY A 166 0.91 -1.18 4.12
N ALA A 167 -0.01 -1.94 3.54
CA ALA A 167 -1.44 -1.71 3.59
C ALA A 167 -2.13 -2.92 4.24
N PHE A 168 -2.78 -2.69 5.36
CA PHE A 168 -3.50 -3.70 6.15
C PHE A 168 -5.01 -3.39 6.17
N PRO A 169 -5.88 -4.30 6.62
CA PRO A 169 -7.33 -4.05 6.70
C PRO A 169 -7.65 -2.77 7.47
N GLN A 170 -6.92 -2.51 8.57
CA GLN A 170 -7.10 -1.33 9.41
C GLN A 170 -6.67 -0.02 8.73
N ASP A 171 -5.85 -0.11 7.67
CA ASP A 171 -5.44 1.04 6.87
C ASP A 171 -6.44 1.34 5.73
N GLY A 172 -7.54 0.58 5.64
CA GLY A 172 -8.52 0.68 4.54
C GLY A 172 -8.19 -0.20 3.33
N CYS A 173 -7.28 -1.16 3.46
CA CYS A 173 -7.02 -2.16 2.42
C CYS A 173 -8.18 -3.17 2.36
N THR A 174 -9.32 -2.81 1.76
CA THR A 174 -10.56 -3.61 1.83
C THR A 174 -11.21 -3.85 0.46
N HIS A 175 -10.39 -4.07 -0.57
CA HIS A 175 -10.89 -4.32 -1.93
C HIS A 175 -11.80 -5.57 -1.97
N PRO A 176 -13.04 -5.51 -2.52
CA PRO A 176 -13.99 -6.63 -2.56
C PRO A 176 -13.43 -7.91 -3.18
N LEU A 177 -12.53 -7.80 -4.16
CA LEU A 177 -11.80 -8.93 -4.75
C LEU A 177 -11.17 -9.84 -3.69
N LEU A 178 -10.61 -9.30 -2.60
CA LEU A 178 -9.96 -10.09 -1.56
C LEU A 178 -10.95 -11.00 -0.81
N ARG A 179 -12.17 -10.48 -0.59
CA ARG A 179 -13.25 -11.27 -0.01
C ARG A 179 -13.74 -12.34 -0.99
N SER A 180 -14.01 -11.94 -2.24
CA SER A 180 -14.45 -12.87 -3.29
C SER A 180 -13.42 -13.98 -3.52
N LEU A 181 -12.13 -13.65 -3.38
CA LEU A 181 -11.03 -14.60 -3.45
C LEU A 181 -11.09 -15.62 -2.31
N ALA A 182 -11.29 -15.18 -1.07
CA ALA A 182 -11.43 -16.09 0.06
C ALA A 182 -12.64 -17.03 -0.07
N GLU A 183 -13.81 -16.49 -0.45
CA GLU A 183 -15.02 -17.28 -0.68
C GLU A 183 -14.84 -18.27 -1.84
N ALA A 184 -14.10 -17.88 -2.89
CA ALA A 184 -13.80 -18.74 -4.02
C ALA A 184 -12.79 -19.85 -3.68
N LEU A 185 -11.80 -19.56 -2.83
CA LEU A 185 -10.85 -20.56 -2.32
C LEU A 185 -11.52 -21.57 -1.39
N GLU A 186 -12.42 -21.12 -0.52
CA GLU A 186 -13.19 -22.01 0.37
C GLU A 186 -13.99 -23.06 -0.42
N ARG A 187 -14.60 -22.64 -1.54
CA ARG A 187 -15.32 -23.54 -2.45
C ARG A 187 -14.41 -24.54 -3.18
N ARG A 188 -13.20 -24.12 -3.55
CA ARG A 188 -12.25 -24.90 -4.37
C ARG A 188 -11.33 -25.81 -3.56
N LEU A 189 -11.09 -25.47 -2.30
CA LEU A 189 -10.22 -26.21 -1.38
C LEU A 189 -11.00 -26.58 -0.10
N PRO A 190 -12.11 -27.32 -0.22
CA PRO A 190 -13.05 -27.50 0.88
C PRO A 190 -12.46 -28.30 2.05
N ARG A 191 -11.55 -29.24 1.81
CA ARG A 191 -10.92 -30.04 2.87
C ARG A 191 -9.95 -29.20 3.69
N LEU A 192 -9.40 -28.14 3.10
CA LEU A 192 -8.44 -27.26 3.74
C LEU A 192 -9.11 -26.05 4.41
N LEU A 193 -10.07 -25.41 3.73
CA LEU A 193 -10.51 -24.06 4.05
C LEU A 193 -11.96 -23.92 4.52
N VAL A 194 -12.82 -24.94 4.41
CA VAL A 194 -14.20 -24.84 4.89
C VAL A 194 -14.25 -24.46 6.36
N GLY A 195 -15.04 -23.42 6.67
CA GLY A 195 -15.21 -22.90 8.02
C GLY A 195 -13.99 -22.13 8.55
N ARG A 196 -13.00 -21.82 7.69
CA ARG A 196 -11.82 -21.02 8.04
C ARG A 196 -11.93 -19.65 7.38
N PRO A 197 -12.51 -18.64 8.05
CA PRO A 197 -12.66 -17.32 7.46
C PRO A 197 -11.30 -16.66 7.22
N LEU A 198 -11.22 -15.82 6.19
CA LEU A 198 -10.07 -14.96 5.96
C LEU A 198 -9.92 -14.00 7.15
N ALA A 199 -8.86 -14.19 7.93
CA ALA A 199 -8.59 -13.37 9.11
C ALA A 199 -7.68 -12.17 8.80
N ASN A 200 -6.67 -12.36 7.95
CA ASN A 200 -5.63 -11.35 7.68
C ASN A 200 -5.22 -11.37 6.21
N TRP A 201 -4.90 -10.19 5.69
CA TRP A 201 -4.28 -9.99 4.38
C TRP A 201 -3.49 -8.69 4.40
N TRP A 202 -2.60 -8.52 3.43
CA TRP A 202 -1.73 -7.35 3.34
C TRP A 202 -1.24 -7.14 1.92
N LEU A 203 -0.91 -5.89 1.60
CA LEU A 203 -0.12 -5.52 0.42
C LEU A 203 1.13 -4.79 0.87
N PHE A 204 2.25 -5.05 0.21
CA PHE A 204 3.52 -4.40 0.48
C PHE A 204 4.06 -3.69 -0.75
N LYS A 205 4.57 -2.47 -0.53
CA LYS A 205 5.46 -1.78 -1.46
C LYS A 205 6.84 -1.77 -0.85
N CYS A 206 7.72 -2.55 -1.46
CA CYS A 206 9.12 -2.65 -1.06
C CYS A 206 9.93 -1.53 -1.68
N THR A 207 10.87 -0.96 -0.92
CA THR A 207 11.93 -0.12 -1.48
C THR A 207 13.13 -1.00 -1.83
N PRO A 208 14.04 -0.58 -2.73
CA PRO A 208 15.25 -1.34 -3.01
C PRO A 208 16.08 -1.68 -1.76
N ALA A 209 15.97 -0.88 -0.69
CA ALA A 209 16.61 -1.12 0.60
C ALA A 209 16.01 -2.31 1.39
N SER A 210 14.92 -2.92 0.94
CA SER A 210 14.36 -4.14 1.54
C SER A 210 14.92 -5.44 0.96
N ALA A 211 15.74 -5.36 -0.09
CA ALA A 211 16.33 -6.51 -0.76
C ALA A 211 17.76 -6.82 -0.29
N ALA A 212 18.21 -6.15 0.79
CA ALA A 212 19.51 -6.33 1.43
C ALA A 212 19.37 -7.10 2.74
#